data_AF-A0A2V9CIN3-F1
#
_entry.id   AF-A0A2V9CIN3-F1
#
_cell.length_a   1.000
_cell.length_b   1.000
_cell.length_c   1.000
_cell.angle_alpha   90.00
_cell.angle_beta   90.00
_cell.angle_gamma   90.00
#
_symmetry.space_group_name_H-M   'P 1'
#
loop_
_entity.id
_entity.type
_entity.pdbx_description
1 polymer ?
#
loop_
_entity_poly.entity_id
_entity_poly.type
_entity_poly.pdbx_seq_one_letter_code
_entity_poly.pdbx_strand_id
1 'polypeptide(L)'
;MLLGLSAIGLVLTAHPQTPQSAAQGLRLYVLDGGTIITNHPEGFGLTREQVKNTNFSCAVYLIVHPRGTLLFDSHVPGTSRRL
;
A
#
# COMPACT_ATOMS: atom_id res chain seq x y z
N MET A 1 -43.74 41.43 6.04
CA MET A 1 -43.66 39.96 6.12
C MET A 1 -42.19 39.58 6.07
N LEU A 2 -41.67 39.03 7.17
CA LEU A 2 -40.26 38.75 7.40
C LEU A 2 -40.02 37.25 7.15
N LEU A 3 -39.32 36.90 6.08
CA LEU A 3 -38.85 35.53 5.83
C LEU A 3 -37.36 35.48 6.17
N GLY A 4 -37.06 34.97 7.36
CA GLY A 4 -35.69 34.73 7.82
C GLY A 4 -35.11 33.50 7.15
N LEU A 5 -33.97 33.66 6.47
CA LEU A 5 -33.13 32.54 6.01
C LEU A 5 -32.45 31.91 7.23
N SER A 6 -32.80 30.68 7.57
CA SER A 6 -32.05 29.87 8.53
C SER A 6 -31.00 29.06 7.77
N ALA A 7 -29.75 29.48 7.84
CA ALA A 7 -28.63 28.70 7.33
C ALA A 7 -28.27 27.64 8.37
N ILE A 8 -28.58 26.37 8.07
CA ILE A 8 -28.10 25.22 8.84
C ILE A 8 -26.59 25.10 8.56
N GLY A 9 -25.77 25.58 9.49
CA GLY A 9 -24.33 25.40 9.42
C GLY A 9 -23.96 23.93 9.60
N LEU A 10 -23.38 23.33 8.57
CA LEU A 10 -22.76 22.00 8.66
C LEU A 10 -21.51 22.11 9.55
N VAL A 11 -21.61 21.65 10.79
CA VAL A 11 -20.46 21.53 11.68
C VAL A 11 -19.65 20.31 11.26
N LEU A 12 -18.56 20.55 10.53
CA LEU A 12 -17.59 19.51 10.20
C LEU A 12 -16.75 19.24 11.46
N THR A 13 -17.10 18.21 12.22
CA THR A 13 -16.28 17.77 13.36
C THR A 13 -15.02 17.10 12.82
N ALA A 14 -13.92 17.86 12.77
CA ALA A 14 -12.60 17.28 12.59
C ALA A 14 -12.31 16.41 13.82
N HIS A 15 -12.34 15.09 13.64
CA HIS A 15 -11.86 14.18 14.68
C HIS A 15 -10.35 14.42 14.81
N PRO A 16 -9.85 14.84 15.99
CA PRO A 16 -8.41 14.88 16.20
C PRO A 16 -7.88 13.46 15.98
N GLN A 17 -7.12 13.27 14.90
CA GLN A 17 -6.32 12.07 14.76
C GLN A 17 -5.25 12.16 15.84
N THR A 18 -5.49 11.48 16.96
CA THR A 18 -4.42 11.16 17.89
C THR A 18 -3.29 10.57 17.04
N PRO A 19 -2.06 11.11 17.10
CA PRO A 19 -0.92 10.44 16.52
C PRO A 19 -1.00 9.01 17.05
N GLN A 20 -1.15 8.03 16.16
CA GLN A 20 -1.13 6.64 16.57
C GLN A 20 0.16 6.48 17.34
N SER A 21 0.06 6.39 18.68
CA SER A 21 1.19 6.19 19.56
C SER A 21 1.96 5.07 18.92
N ALA A 22 3.18 5.37 18.46
CA ALA A 22 3.95 4.44 17.66
C ALA A 22 4.11 3.21 18.53
N ALA A 23 3.24 2.21 18.34
CA ALA A 23 3.11 1.09 19.24
C ALA A 23 4.52 0.60 19.50
N GLN A 24 4.96 0.54 20.75
CA GLN A 24 6.35 0.18 21.07
C GLN A 24 6.68 -1.28 20.67
N GLY A 25 5.80 -1.93 19.91
CA GLY A 25 5.96 -3.26 19.32
C GLY A 25 6.33 -3.23 17.83
N LEU A 26 6.28 -4.42 17.25
CA LEU A 26 6.63 -4.72 15.86
C LEU A 26 5.76 -3.92 14.88
N ARG A 27 6.41 -3.26 13.91
CA ARG A 27 5.76 -2.68 12.72
C ARG A 27 6.24 -3.38 11.46
N LEU A 28 5.30 -3.75 10.60
CA LEU A 28 5.56 -4.27 9.26
C LEU A 28 5.05 -3.26 8.23
N TYR A 29 5.94 -2.79 7.37
CA TYR A 29 5.60 -1.99 6.21
C TYR A 29 5.75 -2.83 4.96
N VAL A 30 4.76 -2.75 4.07
CA VAL A 30 4.83 -3.30 2.72
C VAL A 30 5.14 -2.15 1.77
N LEU A 31 6.28 -2.22 1.13
CA LEU A 31 6.75 -1.24 0.17
C LEU A 31 6.53 -1.76 -1.25
N ASP A 32 6.12 -0.87 -2.15
CA ASP A 32 6.07 -1.18 -3.58
C ASP A 32 7.50 -1.31 -4.12
N GLY A 33 7.89 -2.55 -4.40
CA GLY A 33 9.17 -2.93 -5.03
C GLY A 33 9.15 -2.80 -6.55
N GLY A 34 8.00 -2.45 -7.14
CA GLY A 34 7.77 -2.38 -8.57
C GLY A 34 7.04 -3.61 -9.11
N THR A 35 7.13 -3.79 -10.43
CA THR A 35 6.48 -4.91 -11.13
C THR A 35 7.52 -5.79 -11.82
N ILE A 36 7.48 -7.09 -11.56
CA ILE A 36 8.24 -8.10 -12.30
C ILE A 36 7.46 -8.41 -13.57
N ILE A 37 8.09 -8.15 -14.71
CA ILE A 37 7.50 -8.40 -16.02
C ILE A 37 7.72 -9.87 -16.38
N THR A 38 6.63 -10.57 -16.66
CA THR A 38 6.68 -11.90 -17.26
C THR A 38 5.59 -12.01 -18.30
N ASN A 39 5.87 -12.81 -19.32
CA ASN A 39 4.97 -13.16 -20.40
C ASN A 39 4.85 -14.69 -20.54
N HIS A 40 5.24 -15.45 -19.52
CA HIS A 40 5.31 -16.91 -19.61
C HIS A 40 4.59 -17.59 -18.43
N PRO A 41 3.24 -17.53 -18.36
CA PRO A 41 2.47 -18.19 -17.30
C PRO A 41 2.61 -19.72 -17.32
N GLU A 42 2.96 -20.30 -18.48
CA GLU A 42 3.20 -21.73 -18.65
C GLU A 42 4.32 -22.26 -17.74
N GLY A 43 5.30 -21.42 -17.38
CA GLY A 43 6.35 -21.76 -16.41
C GLY A 43 5.80 -22.02 -14.99
N PHE A 44 4.56 -21.61 -14.72
CA PHE A 44 3.85 -21.83 -13.46
C PHE A 44 2.68 -22.82 -13.62
N GLY A 45 2.58 -23.52 -14.75
CA GLY A 45 1.49 -24.45 -15.04
C GLY A 45 0.14 -23.77 -15.32
N LEU A 46 0.17 -22.49 -15.74
CA LEU A 46 -1.02 -21.69 -16.02
C LEU A 46 -1.12 -21.37 -17.52
N THR A 47 -2.34 -21.25 -18.02
CA THR A 47 -2.59 -20.79 -19.40
C THR A 47 -2.90 -19.29 -19.45
N ARG A 48 -2.80 -18.70 -20.65
CA ARG A 48 -3.10 -17.27 -20.88
C ARG A 48 -4.57 -16.94 -20.68
N GLU A 49 -5.45 -17.91 -20.87
CA GLU A 49 -6.90 -17.78 -20.65
C GLU A 49 -7.23 -17.72 -19.15
N GLN A 50 -6.44 -18.42 -18.32
CA GLN A 50 -6.60 -18.43 -16.87
C GLN A 50 -6.07 -17.15 -16.22
N VAL A 51 -5.00 -16.56 -16.77
CA VAL A 51 -4.34 -15.38 -16.20
C VAL A 51 -4.10 -14.30 -17.24
N LYS A 52 -4.92 -13.24 -17.18
CA LYS A 52 -4.86 -12.11 -18.11
C LYS A 52 -3.65 -11.20 -17.87
N ASN A 53 -3.33 -10.93 -16.60
CA ASN A 53 -2.14 -10.19 -16.23
C ASN A 53 -1.13 -11.16 -15.64
N THR A 54 -0.05 -11.37 -16.38
CA THR A 54 0.99 -12.33 -16.02
C THR A 54 2.06 -11.68 -15.15
N ASN A 55 2.15 -10.34 -15.10
CA ASN A 55 3.11 -9.64 -14.29
C ASN A 55 2.86 -9.81 -12.78
N PHE A 56 3.95 -9.84 -12.00
CA PHE A 56 3.88 -9.97 -10.54
C PHE A 56 4.22 -8.66 -9.84
N SER A 57 3.57 -8.39 -8.71
CA SER A 57 4.02 -7.33 -7.80
C SER A 57 5.30 -7.77 -7.10
N CYS A 58 6.32 -6.93 -7.12
CA CYS A 58 7.51 -7.09 -6.28
C CYS A 58 7.21 -6.42 -4.94
N ALA A 59 7.14 -7.21 -3.86
CA ALA A 59 6.89 -6.70 -2.52
C ALA A 59 8.20 -6.64 -1.74
N VAL A 60 8.52 -5.47 -1.18
CA VAL A 60 9.67 -5.29 -0.28
C VAL A 60 9.14 -5.00 1.11
N TYR A 61 9.72 -5.60 2.13
CA TYR A 61 9.20 -5.48 3.50
C TYR A 61 10.20 -4.77 4.41
N LEU A 62 9.74 -3.72 5.09
CA LEU A 62 10.48 -3.09 6.16
C LEU A 62 9.86 -3.48 7.50
N ILE A 63 10.64 -4.15 8.32
CA ILE A 63 10.23 -4.64 9.62
C ILE A 63 10.97 -3.84 10.70
N VAL A 64 10.23 -3.05 11.47
CA VAL A 64 10.77 -2.28 12.60
C VAL A 64 10.41 -3.01 13.89
N HIS A 65 11.40 -3.66 14.50
CA HIS A 65 11.28 -4.35 15.77
C HIS A 65 12.07 -3.59 16.87
N PRO A 66 11.69 -3.66 18.16
CA PRO A 66 12.42 -2.99 19.23
C PRO A 66 13.91 -3.37 19.35
N ARG A 67 14.29 -4.55 18.83
CA ARG A 67 15.69 -5.04 18.81
C ARG A 67 16.48 -4.61 17.57
N GLY A 68 15.84 -3.95 16.61
CA GLY A 68 16.47 -3.57 15.35
C GLY A 68 15.51 -3.64 14.16
N THR A 69 16.00 -3.17 13.03
CA THR A 69 15.24 -3.07 11.79
C THR A 69 15.76 -4.10 10.79
N LEU A 70 14.84 -4.79 10.12
CA LEU A 70 15.13 -5.71 9.02
C LEU A 70 14.49 -5.16 7.74
N LEU A 71 15.30 -5.00 6.70
CA LEU A 71 14.82 -4.88 5.33
C LEU A 71 14.84 -6.29 4.72
N PHE A 72 13.67 -6.83 4.43
CA PHE A 72 13.53 -8.14 3.81
C PHE A 72 13.17 -7.97 2.34
N ASP A 73 13.95 -8.66 1.50
CA ASP A 73 14.08 -8.41 0.07
C ASP A 73 14.69 -7.02 -0.23
N SER A 74 15.30 -6.89 -1.41
CA SER A 74 15.80 -5.63 -1.92
C SER A 74 15.62 -5.63 -3.42
N HIS A 75 14.92 -4.62 -3.92
CA HIS A 75 14.59 -4.38 -5.34
C HIS A 75 15.41 -5.20 -6.34
N VAL A 76 14.72 -5.98 -7.16
CA VAL A 76 15.32 -6.69 -8.29
C VAL A 76 15.71 -5.67 -9.36
N PRO A 77 16.99 -5.59 -9.78
CA PRO A 77 17.42 -4.70 -10.85
C PRO A 77 16.56 -4.92 -12.11
N GLY A 78 15.96 -3.84 -12.62
CA GLY A 78 15.15 -3.88 -13.86
C GLY A 78 13.63 -3.93 -13.65
N THR A 79 13.13 -3.76 -12.43
CA THR A 79 11.68 -3.60 -12.19
C THR A 79 11.22 -2.15 -12.46
N SER A 80 10.14 -1.99 -13.23
CA SER A 80 9.57 -0.67 -13.56
C SER A 80 8.79 -0.12 -12.36
N ARG A 81 9.24 1.00 -11.77
CA ARG A 81 8.43 1.80 -10.83
C ARG A 81 7.46 2.67 -11.62
N ARG A 82 6.16 2.56 -11.36
CA ARG A 82 5.22 3.62 -11.75
C ARG A 82 5.07 4.56 -10.56
N LEU A 83 5.51 5.80 -10.72
CA LEU A 83 5.14 6.92 -9.85
C LEU A 83 3.80 7.50 -10.32
#